data_AF-A0A497P8T0-F1
#
_entry.id   AF-A0A497P8T0-F1
#
_cell.length_a   1.000
_cell.length_b   1.000
_cell.length_c   1.000
_cell.angle_alpha   90.00
_cell.angle_beta   90.00
_cell.angle_gamma   90.00
#
_symmetry.space_group_name_H-M   'P 1'
#
loop_
_entity.id
_entity.type
_entity.pdbx_description
1 polymer ?
#
loop_
_entity_poly.entity_id
_entity_poly.type
_entity_poly.pdbx_seq_one_letter_code
_entity_poly.pdbx_strand_id
1 'polypeptide(L)'
;MLPKIIIMNWKQQQLWLEDCFVRAMLHEHNIVETTTKRQWRNGTRQFKLPTGQTLATYKSGMVRRCDSSDRVYQINPQYKRKVRWMYLDGVDLVTKEYTTTSRVKIWSGLARLNYLLQYYLKNYKK
;
A
#
# COMPACT_ATOMS: atom_id res chain seq x y z
N MET A 1 -2.77 -41.23 -14.03
CA MET A 1 -2.15 -40.36 -13.02
C MET A 1 -3.22 -39.36 -12.58
N LEU A 2 -3.82 -39.52 -11.39
CA LEU A 2 -4.85 -38.58 -10.92
C LEU A 2 -4.20 -37.20 -10.66
N PRO A 3 -4.83 -36.09 -11.06
CA PRO A 3 -4.28 -34.77 -10.76
C PRO A 3 -4.24 -34.60 -9.24
N LYS A 4 -3.05 -34.29 -8.70
CA LYS A 4 -2.92 -33.89 -7.29
C LYS A 4 -3.76 -32.63 -7.10
N ILE A 5 -4.79 -32.71 -6.25
CA ILE A 5 -5.50 -31.53 -5.76
C ILE A 5 -4.45 -30.65 -5.06
N ILE A 6 -4.13 -29.51 -5.64
CA ILE A 6 -3.16 -28.57 -5.06
C ILE A 6 -3.85 -27.91 -3.88
N ILE A 7 -3.61 -28.41 -2.67
CA ILE A 7 -4.03 -27.73 -1.44
C ILE A 7 -3.14 -26.50 -1.28
N MET A 8 -3.65 -25.34 -1.72
CA MET A 8 -2.96 -24.07 -1.51
C MET A 8 -2.98 -23.69 -0.04
N ASN A 9 -1.86 -23.25 0.50
CA ASN A 9 -1.85 -22.65 1.83
C ASN A 9 -2.52 -21.25 1.80
N TRP A 10 -2.88 -20.73 2.98
CA TRP A 10 -3.56 -19.44 3.09
C TRP A 10 -2.78 -18.26 2.45
N LYS A 11 -1.44 -18.27 2.50
CA LYS A 11 -0.60 -17.23 1.88
C LYS A 11 -0.67 -17.28 0.37
N GLN A 12 -0.65 -18.49 -0.20
CA GLN A 12 -0.79 -18.72 -1.63
C GLN A 12 -2.19 -18.32 -2.10
N GLN A 13 -3.24 -18.61 -1.32
CA GLN A 13 -4.60 -18.18 -1.61
C GLN A 13 -4.72 -16.64 -1.61
N GLN A 14 -4.14 -15.96 -0.62
CA GLN A 14 -4.11 -14.49 -0.58
C GLN A 14 -3.39 -13.90 -1.79
N LEU A 15 -2.21 -14.42 -2.13
CA LEU A 15 -1.46 -13.97 -3.30
C LEU A 15 -2.25 -14.18 -4.60
N TRP A 16 -2.90 -15.34 -4.74
CA TRP A 16 -3.73 -15.65 -5.89
C TRP A 16 -4.92 -14.68 -6.01
N LEU A 17 -5.59 -14.37 -4.91
CA LEU A 17 -6.65 -13.35 -4.89
C LEU A 17 -6.14 -11.97 -5.29
N GLU A 18 -4.98 -11.56 -4.76
CA GLU A 18 -4.34 -10.29 -5.13
C GLU A 18 -3.97 -10.25 -6.61
N ASP A 19 -3.45 -11.35 -7.16
CA ASP A 19 -3.08 -11.43 -8.58
C ASP A 19 -4.29 -11.48 -9.50
N CYS A 20 -5.36 -12.19 -9.13
CA CYS A 20 -6.65 -12.14 -9.84
C CYS A 20 -7.22 -10.72 -9.85
N PHE A 21 -7.20 -10.05 -8.69
CA PHE A 21 -7.66 -8.66 -8.58
C PHE A 21 -6.83 -7.72 -9.46
N VAL A 22 -5.50 -7.86 -9.45
CA VAL A 22 -4.64 -7.02 -10.30
C VAL A 22 -4.91 -7.32 -11.77
N ARG A 23 -5.03 -8.57 -12.20
CA ARG A 23 -5.34 -8.89 -13.60
C ARG A 23 -6.63 -8.23 -14.09
N ALA A 24 -7.69 -8.28 -13.27
CA ALA A 24 -8.94 -7.58 -13.57
C ALA A 24 -8.73 -6.06 -13.66
N MET A 25 -8.05 -5.48 -12.67
CA MET A 25 -7.75 -4.04 -12.63
C MET A 25 -6.94 -3.56 -13.85
N LEU A 26 -5.93 -4.30 -14.29
CA LEU A 26 -5.10 -3.94 -15.45
C LEU A 26 -5.95 -3.96 -16.73
N HIS A 27 -6.80 -4.98 -16.88
CA HIS A 27 -7.68 -5.15 -18.04
C HIS A 27 -8.77 -4.07 -18.12
N GLU A 28 -9.49 -3.82 -17.02
CA GLU A 28 -10.66 -2.92 -17.01
C GLU A 28 -10.31 -1.43 -17.09
N HIS A 29 -9.13 -1.05 -16.59
CA HIS A 29 -8.74 0.35 -16.43
C HIS A 29 -7.54 0.77 -17.28
N ASN A 30 -7.04 -0.12 -18.13
CA ASN A 30 -5.83 0.10 -18.94
C ASN A 30 -4.65 0.59 -18.06
N ILE A 31 -4.56 0.04 -16.86
CA ILE A 31 -3.46 0.28 -15.92
C ILE A 31 -2.35 -0.70 -16.27
N VAL A 32 -1.10 -0.29 -16.15
CA VAL A 32 0.07 -1.14 -16.42
C VAL A 32 0.85 -1.38 -15.13
N GLU A 33 1.11 -2.64 -14.79
CA GLU A 33 2.00 -2.97 -13.68
C GLU A 33 3.46 -2.76 -14.10
N THR A 34 4.16 -1.86 -13.40
CA THR A 34 5.57 -1.51 -13.63
C THR A 34 6.49 -2.00 -12.51
N THR A 35 6.03 -3.00 -11.75
CA THR A 35 6.75 -3.58 -10.62
C THR A 35 8.06 -4.24 -11.06
N THR A 36 9.19 -3.78 -10.52
CA THR A 36 10.50 -4.41 -10.74
C THR A 36 10.68 -5.67 -9.87
N LYS A 37 11.58 -6.59 -10.28
CA LYS A 37 11.92 -7.79 -9.50
C LYS A 37 12.34 -7.47 -8.05
N ARG A 38 13.09 -6.37 -7.85
CA ARG A 38 13.51 -5.90 -6.52
C ARG A 38 12.31 -5.43 -5.69
N GLN A 39 11.39 -4.66 -6.28
CA GLN A 39 10.18 -4.21 -5.61
C GLN A 39 9.29 -5.40 -5.23
N TRP A 40 9.12 -6.37 -6.13
CA TRP A 40 8.37 -7.58 -5.86
C TRP A 40 8.91 -8.35 -4.64
N ARG A 41 10.23 -8.56 -4.58
CA ARG A 41 10.88 -9.19 -3.41
C ARG A 41 10.64 -8.42 -2.12
N ASN A 42 10.53 -7.10 -2.18
CA ASN A 42 10.22 -6.23 -1.04
C ASN A 42 8.72 -6.17 -0.70
N GLY A 43 7.86 -6.85 -1.47
CA GLY A 43 6.40 -6.79 -1.32
C GLY A 43 5.81 -5.44 -1.72
N THR A 44 6.43 -4.78 -2.70
CA THR A 44 5.94 -3.55 -3.33
C THR A 44 5.41 -3.87 -4.72
N ARG A 45 4.22 -3.36 -5.05
CA ARG A 45 3.67 -3.39 -6.42
C ARG A 45 3.44 -1.98 -6.91
N GLN A 46 3.83 -1.69 -8.14
CA GLN A 46 3.78 -0.36 -8.75
C GLN A 46 2.98 -0.40 -10.04
N PHE A 47 2.16 0.62 -10.25
CA PHE A 47 1.18 0.71 -11.31
C PHE A 47 1.27 2.08 -11.97
N LYS A 48 1.42 2.09 -13.31
CA LYS A 48 1.31 3.28 -14.13
C LYS A 48 -0.12 3.41 -14.63
N LEU A 49 -0.74 4.53 -14.30
CA LEU A 49 -2.10 4.87 -14.70
C LEU A 49 -2.10 5.41 -16.14
N PRO A 50 -3.23 5.28 -16.87
CA PRO A 50 -3.35 5.84 -18.23
C PRO A 50 -3.20 7.37 -18.25
N THR A 51 -3.51 8.03 -17.13
CA THR A 51 -3.36 9.48 -16.93
C THR A 51 -1.91 9.92 -16.66
N GLY A 52 -0.96 8.98 -16.66
CA GLY A 52 0.48 9.23 -16.54
C GLY A 52 1.04 9.16 -15.12
N GLN A 53 0.19 9.24 -14.09
CA GLN A 53 0.65 9.11 -12.70
C GLN A 53 1.00 7.67 -12.36
N THR A 54 1.85 7.50 -11.36
CA THR A 54 2.29 6.20 -10.88
C THR A 54 1.89 6.04 -9.42
N LEU A 55 1.23 4.93 -9.10
CA LEU A 55 0.83 4.58 -7.74
C LEU A 55 1.51 3.27 -7.32
N ALA A 56 1.82 3.11 -6.04
CA ALA A 56 2.41 1.89 -5.53
C ALA A 56 1.84 1.47 -4.17
N THR A 57 1.67 0.17 -3.97
CA THR A 57 1.36 -0.45 -2.69
C THR A 57 2.63 -1.01 -2.06
N TYR A 58 2.79 -0.86 -0.75
CA TYR A 58 3.95 -1.31 0.01
C TYR A 58 3.53 -2.29 1.11
N LYS A 59 4.35 -3.32 1.34
CA LYS A 59 4.20 -4.29 2.44
C LYS A 59 4.05 -3.64 3.82
N SER A 60 4.59 -2.44 4.03
CA SER A 60 4.48 -1.68 5.28
C SER A 60 3.07 -1.14 5.58
N GLY A 61 2.11 -1.36 4.68
CA GLY A 61 0.73 -0.91 4.80
C GLY A 61 0.45 0.43 4.11
N MET A 62 1.45 0.99 3.44
CA MET A 62 1.34 2.29 2.77
C MET A 62 0.96 2.13 1.30
N VAL A 63 0.20 3.09 0.81
CA VAL A 63 -0.06 3.35 -0.60
C VAL A 63 0.50 4.73 -0.90
N ARG A 64 1.26 4.86 -1.99
CA ARG A 64 1.95 6.10 -2.32
C ARG A 64 1.75 6.46 -3.78
N ARG A 65 1.82 7.75 -4.06
CA ARG A 65 2.08 8.25 -5.41
C ARG A 65 3.59 8.32 -5.62
N CYS A 66 4.04 7.93 -6.80
CA CYS A 66 5.43 7.66 -7.14
C CYS A 66 5.78 8.20 -8.54
N ASP A 67 5.38 9.43 -8.84
CA ASP A 67 5.54 10.02 -10.18
C ASP A 67 7.00 10.32 -10.56
N SER A 68 7.88 10.51 -9.57
CA SER A 68 9.32 10.71 -9.75
C SER A 68 10.09 10.38 -8.46
N SER A 69 11.43 10.48 -8.47
CA SER A 69 12.28 10.26 -7.28
C SER A 69 11.91 11.17 -6.10
N ASP A 70 11.50 12.40 -6.38
CA ASP A 70 11.36 13.45 -5.36
C ASP A 70 9.89 13.78 -5.05
N ARG A 71 8.96 13.21 -5.82
CA ARG A 71 7.51 13.44 -5.66
C ARG A 71 6.81 12.19 -5.12
N VAL A 72 7.47 11.49 -4.21
CA VAL A 72 6.93 10.29 -3.55
C VAL A 72 6.24 10.67 -2.25
N TYR A 73 4.92 10.53 -2.16
CA TYR A 73 4.17 10.85 -0.94
C TYR A 73 3.07 9.83 -0.61
N GLN A 74 2.76 9.68 0.69
CA GLN A 74 1.75 8.75 1.17
C GLN A 74 0.35 9.31 0.94
N ILE A 75 -0.52 8.49 0.35
CA ILE A 75 -1.92 8.88 0.07
C ILE A 75 -2.91 8.31 1.09
N ASN A 76 -2.47 7.43 1.98
CA ASN A 76 -3.30 6.85 3.04
C ASN A 76 -4.04 7.93 3.86
N PRO A 77 -5.23 7.63 4.41
CA PRO A 77 -5.97 8.58 5.25
C PRO A 77 -5.13 9.08 6.44
N GLN A 78 -5.28 10.36 6.77
CA GLN A 78 -4.66 10.98 7.95
C GLN A 78 -5.59 10.94 9.15
N TYR A 79 -5.00 10.80 10.33
CA TYR A 79 -5.69 10.94 11.60
C TYR A 79 -4.78 11.62 12.62
N LYS A 80 -5.37 12.32 13.59
CA LYS A 80 -4.64 12.87 14.74
C LYS A 80 -4.47 11.77 15.79
N ARG A 81 -3.24 11.57 16.24
CA ARG A 81 -2.86 10.59 17.26
C ARG A 81 -2.20 11.31 18.43
N LYS A 82 -2.64 10.98 19.64
CA LYS A 82 -1.91 11.37 20.84
C LYS A 82 -0.70 10.47 21.01
N VAL A 83 0.48 11.06 21.12
CA VAL A 83 1.74 10.35 21.37
C VAL A 83 2.32 10.86 22.68
N ARG A 84 2.92 9.95 23.44
CA ARG A 84 3.58 10.25 24.70
C ARG A 84 5.04 9.91 24.56
N TRP A 85 5.89 10.91 24.75
CA TRP A 85 7.34 10.72 24.74
C TRP A 85 7.85 11.00 26.15
N MET A 86 8.79 10.17 26.59
CA MET A 86 9.47 10.34 27.87
C MET A 86 10.80 11.03 27.60
N TYR A 87 11.07 12.09 28.34
CA TYR A 87 12.28 12.87 28.25
C TYR A 87 12.95 12.90 29.62
N LEU A 88 14.27 13.04 29.61
CA LEU A 88 15.01 13.43 30.80
C LEU A 88 14.94 14.96 30.92
N ASP A 89 14.44 15.45 32.04
CA ASP A 89 14.38 16.88 32.37
C ASP A 89 15.18 17.10 33.67
N GLY A 90 16.46 17.44 33.52
CA GLY A 90 17.42 17.38 34.63
C GLY A 90 17.72 15.94 35.04
N VAL A 91 17.30 15.55 36.25
CA VAL A 91 17.48 14.19 36.80
C VAL A 91 16.23 13.32 36.61
N ASP A 92 15.05 13.94 36.45
CA ASP A 92 13.77 13.23 36.45
C ASP A 92 13.31 12.84 35.04
N LEU A 93 12.62 11.70 34.94
CA LEU A 93 11.96 11.26 33.72
C LEU A 93 10.54 11.84 33.63
N VAL A 94 10.33 12.77 32.71
CA VAL A 94 9.04 13.44 32.49
C VAL A 94 8.37 12.90 31.24
N THR A 95 7.09 12.52 31.35
CA THR A 95 6.27 12.12 30.19
C THR A 95 5.48 13.31 29.67
N LYS A 96 5.66 13.67 28.39
CA LYS A 96 4.92 14.75 27.72
C LYS A 96 3.99 14.18 26.64
N GLU A 97 2.77 14.72 26.56
CA GLU A 97 1.74 14.31 25.60
C GLU A 97 1.64 15.33 24.45
N TYR A 98 1.68 14.84 23.21
CA TYR A 98 1.57 15.64 22.00
C TYR A 98 0.50 15.08 21.07
N THR A 99 -0.13 15.94 20.28
CA THR A 99 -1.01 15.52 19.19
C THR A 99 -0.25 15.58 17.88
N THR A 100 -0.01 14.42 17.26
CA THR A 100 0.69 14.30 15.98
C THR A 100 -0.21 13.77 14.88
N THR A 101 0.09 14.09 13.62
CA THR A 101 -0.63 13.53 12.48
C THR A 101 -0.01 12.22 12.06
N SER A 102 -0.80 11.16 12.01
CA SER A 102 -0.42 9.81 11.58
C SER A 102 -1.23 9.38 10.35
N ARG A 103 -0.78 8.32 9.67
CA ARG A 103 -1.42 7.75 8.48
C ARG A 103 -1.90 6.33 8.77
N VAL A 104 -3.09 5.96 8.25
CA VAL A 104 -3.67 4.62 8.46
C VAL A 104 -2.89 3.58 7.66
N LYS A 105 -2.34 2.56 8.33
CA LYS A 105 -1.68 1.42 7.67
C LYS A 105 -2.72 0.39 7.25
N ILE A 106 -2.70 -0.03 5.99
CA ILE A 106 -3.62 -1.02 5.43
C ILE A 106 -2.87 -2.35 5.30
N TRP A 107 -3.12 -3.31 6.20
CA TRP A 107 -2.30 -4.51 6.33
C TRP A 107 -2.58 -5.62 5.30
N SER A 108 -3.85 -5.80 4.90
CA SER A 108 -4.20 -6.71 3.80
C SER A 108 -3.72 -6.15 2.46
N GLY A 109 -3.07 -6.98 1.63
CA GLY A 109 -2.60 -6.55 0.32
C GLY A 109 -3.75 -6.31 -0.66
N LEU A 110 -4.77 -7.18 -0.64
CA LEU A 110 -6.01 -6.95 -1.38
C LEU A 110 -6.67 -5.62 -0.99
N ALA A 111 -6.74 -5.30 0.30
CA ALA A 111 -7.28 -4.02 0.76
C ALA A 111 -6.44 -2.82 0.28
N ARG A 112 -5.10 -2.94 0.23
CA ARG A 112 -4.23 -1.90 -0.34
C ARG A 112 -4.49 -1.70 -1.84
N LEU A 113 -4.65 -2.78 -2.58
CA LEU A 113 -4.93 -2.74 -4.02
C LEU A 113 -6.30 -2.11 -4.29
N ASN A 114 -7.34 -2.52 -3.55
CA ASN A 114 -8.66 -1.93 -3.65
C ASN A 114 -8.63 -0.43 -3.29
N TYR A 115 -7.94 -0.04 -2.23
CA TYR A 115 -7.77 1.37 -1.86
C TYR A 115 -7.07 2.19 -2.96
N LEU A 116 -6.00 1.64 -3.56
CA LEU A 116 -5.30 2.25 -4.69
C LEU A 116 -6.25 2.45 -5.88
N LEU A 117 -7.04 1.42 -6.23
CA LEU A 117 -8.01 1.49 -7.31
C LEU A 117 -9.09 2.55 -7.05
N GLN A 118 -9.70 2.55 -5.86
CA GLN A 118 -10.69 3.56 -5.48
C GLN A 118 -10.12 4.98 -5.52
N TYR A 119 -8.88 5.17 -5.07
CA TYR A 119 -8.20 6.45 -5.18
C TYR A 119 -8.02 6.87 -6.64
N TYR A 120 -7.62 5.93 -7.52
CA TYR A 120 -7.52 6.21 -8.96
C TYR A 120 -8.87 6.62 -9.56
N LEU A 121 -9.92 5.84 -9.30
CA LEU A 121 -11.26 6.11 -9.80
C LEU A 121 -11.77 7.48 -9.36
N LYS A 122 -11.56 7.85 -8.10
CA LYS A 122 -12.04 9.11 -7.54
C LYS A 122 -11.31 10.34 -8.11
N ASN A 123 -10.00 10.24 -8.37
CA ASN A 123 -9.17 11.41 -8.64
C ASN A 123 -8.76 11.56 -10.11
N TYR A 124 -8.71 10.47 -10.88
CA TYR A 124 -8.15 10.48 -12.24
C TYR A 124 -9.10 9.94 -13.31
N LYS A 125 -10.00 9.00 -12.97
CA LYS A 125 -11.02 8.52 -13.91
C LYS A 125 -12.20 9.49 -13.89
N LYS A 126 -12.14 10.52 -14.74
CA LYS A 126 -13.28 11.39 -15.05
C LYS A 126 -14.15 10.76 -16.12
#